data_AF-G6EHD6-F1
#
_entry.id   AF-G6EHD6-F1
#
_cell.length_a   1.000
_cell.length_b   1.000
_cell.length_c   1.000
_cell.angle_alpha   90.00
_cell.angle_beta   90.00
_cell.angle_gamma   90.00
#
_symmetry.space_group_name_H-M   'P 1'
#
loop_
_entity.id
_entity.type
_entity.pdbx_description
1 polymer ?
#
loop_
_entity_poly.entity_id
_entity_poly.type
_entity_poly.pdbx_seq_one_letter_code
_entity_poly.pdbx_strand_id
1 'polypeptide(L)' 'MSIIATIMNSTTGLAIQKMKFERMPKPWVTFHLENGEQVTADRVHVGKPAPGKFITPVEVWVTPKS' A
#
# COMPACT_ATOMS: atom_id res chain seq x y z
N MET A 1 -5.39 -4.33 -15.49
CA MET A 1 -6.24 -4.32 -14.27
C MET A 1 -5.51 -3.53 -13.22
N SER A 2 -6.14 -2.54 -12.60
CA SER A 2 -5.50 -1.73 -11.58
C SER A 2 -5.82 -2.18 -10.17
N ILE A 3 -4.84 -2.10 -9.28
CA ILE A 3 -4.95 -2.43 -7.87
C ILE A 3 -5.01 -1.14 -7.08
N ILE A 4 -6.03 -0.98 -6.25
CA ILE A 4 -6.10 0.11 -5.27
C ILE A 4 -5.57 -0.45 -3.96
N ALA A 5 -4.41 0.05 -3.54
CA ALA A 5 -3.79 -0.34 -2.29
C ALA A 5 -3.88 0.79 -1.26
N THR A 6 -4.04 0.43 0.01
CA THR A 6 -3.92 1.35 1.13
C THR A 6 -2.46 1.37 1.56
N ILE A 7 -1.85 2.55 1.57
CA ILE A 7 -0.49 2.75 2.07
C ILE A 7 -0.59 2.89 3.59
N MET A 8 0.13 2.03 4.30
CA MET A 8 0.14 1.93 5.76
C MET A 8 1.51 2.37 6.29
N ASN A 9 1.51 3.17 7.35
CA ASN A 9 2.73 3.51 8.07
C ASN A 9 3.08 2.35 9.03
N SER A 10 4.27 1.77 8.86
CA SER A 10 4.79 0.68 9.70
C SER A 10 5.06 1.09 11.14
N THR A 11 5.44 2.35 11.37
CA THR A 11 5.76 2.90 12.69
C THR A 11 4.50 3.20 13.50
N THR A 12 3.48 3.79 12.87
CA THR A 12 2.25 4.20 13.58
C THR A 12 1.12 3.18 13.48
N GLY A 13 1.17 2.26 12.52
CA GLY A 13 0.07 1.33 12.23
C GLY A 13 -1.13 1.97 11.52
N LEU A 14 -1.04 3.26 11.16
CA LEU A 14 -2.14 4.01 10.56
C LEU A 14 -2.05 4.08 9.04
N ALA A 15 -3.19 4.20 8.39
CA ALA A 15 -3.27 4.45 6.95
C ALA A 15 -2.78 5.87 6.63
N ILE A 16 -1.91 5.99 5.63
CA ILE A 16 -1.41 7.26 5.11
C ILE A 16 -2.32 7.76 4.00
N GLN A 17 -2.51 6.94 2.96
CA GLN A 17 -3.28 7.28 1.75
C GLN A 17 -3.69 6.03 0.98
N LYS A 18 -4.44 6.18 -0.11
CA LYS A 18 -4.69 5.10 -1.08
C LYS A 18 -4.00 5.42 -2.39
N MET A 19 -3.39 4.42 -3.01
CA MET A 19 -2.72 4.57 -4.29
C MET A 19 -3.16 3.50 -5.27
N LYS A 20 -3.25 3.91 -6.54
CA LYS A 20 -3.52 3.01 -7.66
C LYS A 20 -2.19 2.51 -8.22
N PHE A 21 -2.05 1.20 -8.33
CA PHE A 21 -0.95 0.54 -9.02
C PHE A 21 -1.47 -0.16 -10.27
N GLU A 22 -0.74 -0.08 -11.38
CA GLU A 22 -1.10 -0.77 -12.64
C GLU A 22 -0.84 -2.29 -12.59
N ARG A 23 -0.11 -2.75 -11.57
CA ARG A 23 0.26 -4.15 -11.31
C ARG A 23 0.49 -4.35 -9.81
N MET A 24 0.53 -5.60 -9.35
CA MET A 24 0.73 -5.89 -7.92
C MET A 24 2.04 -5.27 -7.44
N PRO A 25 2.02 -4.40 -6.42
CA PRO A 25 3.23 -3.86 -5.86
C PRO A 25 4.06 -5.00 -5.28
N LYS A 26 5.35 -5.03 -5.61
CA LYS A 26 6.29 -5.94 -4.98
C LYS A 26 6.70 -5.35 -3.64
N PRO A 27 7.02 -6.19 -2.63
CA PRO A 27 7.84 -5.73 -1.52
C PRO A 27 9.12 -5.08 -2.07
N TRP A 28 9.70 -4.12 -1.35
CA TRP A 28 10.92 -3.37 -1.70
C TRP A 28 10.80 -2.45 -2.91
N VAL A 29 9.59 -2.25 -3.47
CA VAL A 29 9.38 -1.24 -4.52
C VAL A 29 9.47 0.15 -3.93
N THR A 30 10.19 1.04 -4.60
CA THR A 30 10.26 2.45 -4.25
C THR A 30 9.26 3.27 -5.06
N PHE A 31 8.50 4.14 -4.40
CA PHE A 31 7.52 5.02 -5.02
C PHE A 31 7.41 6.33 -4.23
N HIS A 32 6.72 7.30 -4.81
CA HIS A 32 6.48 8.59 -4.16
C HIS A 32 5.07 8.61 -3.58
N LEU A 33 4.94 9.06 -2.34
CA LEU A 33 3.68 9.40 -1.70
C LEU A 33 3.08 10.68 -2.33
N GLU A 34 1.82 10.97 -2.02
CA GLU A 34 1.13 12.19 -2.51
C GLU A 34 1.80 13.48 -2.02
N ASN A 35 2.47 13.44 -0.87
CA ASN A 35 3.25 14.55 -0.33
C ASN A 35 4.62 14.75 -1.03
N GLY A 36 4.96 13.90 -2.02
CA GLY A 36 6.24 13.95 -2.74
C GLY A 36 7.38 13.17 -2.07
N GLU A 37 7.15 12.56 -0.91
CA GLU A 37 8.14 11.78 -0.19
C GLU A 37 8.42 10.45 -0.89
N GLN A 38 9.69 10.13 -1.10
CA GLN A 38 10.11 8.84 -1.62
C GLN A 38 10.18 7.80 -0.51
N VAL A 39 9.38 6.74 -0.64
CA VAL A 39 9.31 5.63 0.32
C VAL A 39 9.57 4.30 -0.38
N THR A 40 10.05 3.32 0.38
CA THR A 40 10.23 1.94 -0.06
C THR A 40 9.23 1.05 0.69
N ALA A 41 8.52 0.19 -0.04
CA ALA A 41 7.62 -0.78 0.56
C ALA A 41 8.40 -1.78 1.41
N ASP A 42 8.11 -1.86 2.70
CA ASP A 42 8.69 -2.86 3.60
C ASP A 42 8.04 -4.23 3.39
N ARG A 43 6.71 -4.24 3.27
CA ARG A 43 5.91 -5.44 3.02
C ARG A 43 4.61 -5.10 2.31
N VAL A 44 4.08 -6.10 1.61
CA VAL A 44 2.76 -6.02 0.98
C VAL A 44 1.90 -7.12 1.59
N HIS A 45 0.77 -6.73 2.17
CA HIS A 45 -0.24 -7.65 2.68
C HIS A 45 -1.42 -7.67 1.72
N VAL A 46 -1.83 -8.88 1.32
CA VAL A 46 -3.01 -9.11 0.48
C VAL A 46 -4.02 -9.82 1.35
N GLY A 47 -5.09 -9.12 1.73
CA GLY A 47 -6.09 -9.66 2.63
C GLY A 47 -7.05 -10.63 1.94
N LYS A 48 -8.07 -11.07 2.67
CA LYS A 48 -9.20 -11.80 2.09
C LYS A 48 -10.31 -10.79 1.75
N PRO A 49 -10.95 -10.86 0.57
CA PRO A 49 -12.11 -10.03 0.30
C PRO A 49 -13.22 -10.32 1.31
N ALA A 50 -13.92 -9.26 1.74
CA ALA A 50 -15.08 -9.41 2.60
C ALA A 50 -16.18 -10.23 1.89
N PRO A 51 -17.02 -10.99 2.62
CA PRO A 51 -18.14 -11.70 2.01
C PRO A 51 -18.99 -10.77 1.13
N GLY A 52 -19.30 -11.21 -0.09
CA GLY A 52 -20.05 -10.41 -1.07
C GLY A 52 -19.24 -9.34 -1.81
N LYS A 53 -17.93 -9.18 -1.55
CA LYS A 53 -17.03 -8.33 -2.33
C LYS A 53 -16.07 -9.17 -3.17
N PHE A 54 -15.79 -8.71 -4.40
CA PHE A 54 -14.85 -9.35 -5.31
C PHE A 54 -13.45 -8.71 -5.29
N ILE A 55 -13.32 -7.52 -4.68
CA ILE A 55 -12.06 -6.78 -4.63
C ILE A 55 -11.32 -7.15 -3.35
N THR A 56 -10.12 -7.68 -3.54
CA THR A 56 -9.20 -8.00 -2.44
C THR A 56 -8.52 -6.73 -1.91
N PRO A 57 -8.54 -6.47 -0.59
CA PRO A 57 -7.79 -5.37 -0.01
C PRO A 57 -6.29 -5.64 -0.12
N VAL A 58 -5.55 -4.63 -0.59
CA VAL A 58 -4.09 -4.64 -0.63
C VAL A 58 -3.57 -3.54 0.28
N GLU A 59 -2.65 -3.89 1.17
CA GLU A 59 -1.99 -2.96 2.07
C GLU A 59 -0.50 -2.96 1.77
N VAL A 60 0.05 -1.78 1.50
CA VAL A 60 1.49 -1.59 1.29
C VAL A 60 2.02 -0.86 2.50
N TRP A 61 2.87 -1.54 3.26
CA TRP A 61 3.46 -0.98 4.46
C TRP A 61 4.78 -0.31 4.12
N VAL A 62 4.94 0.93 4.58
CA VAL A 62 6.13 1.76 4.37
C VAL A 62 6.55 2.38 5.68
N THR A 63 7.83 2.70 5.78
CA THR A 63 8.40 3.48 6.89
C THR A 63 8.77 4.86 6.34
N PRO A 64 7.92 5.90 6.48
CA PRO A 64 8.25 7.26 6.05
C PRO A 64 9.45 7.79 6.83
N LYS A 65 10.27 8.62 6.17
CA LYS A 65 11.30 9.40 6.84
C LYS A 65 10.58 10.48 7.65
N SER A 66 10.78 10.44 8.97
CA SER A 66 10.21 11.42 9.91
C SER A 66 10.59 12.85 9.55
#